data_AF-R5ZVZ2-F1
#
_entry.id   AF-R5ZVZ2-F1
#
_cell.length_a   1.000
_cell.length_b   1.000
_cell.length_c   1.000
_cell.angle_alpha   90.00
_cell.angle_beta   90.00
_cell.angle_gamma   90.00
#
_symmetry.space_group_name_H-M   'P 1'
#
loop_
_entity.id
_entity.type
_entity.pdbx_description
1 polymer ?
#
loop_
_entity_poly.entity_id
_entity_poly.type
_entity_poly.pdbx_seq_one_letter_code
_entity_poly.pdbx_strand_id
1 'polypeptide(L)'
;MSNPEMKGARILRFHTSDKVFHSINAICWYALVITGAIVYFGHWMGDISDETANLMMVWHLWLGALFTLNFVGYVLFAPERFAVTLKNLLEWDKNTIMWFRNFGGYPRRFFKIPFGPVEVPPQGRYNGGQKMSYLIFLAAVVYLIATGWLLWLGAPLLGKTVFYWLFITHVWGSFIVTAMVTCAHIPLALLSMEHFKGIWRIGSGDISYEAAEHHAPTWVKRDVVKVVEK
;
A
#
# COMPACT_ATOMS: atom_id res chain seq x y z
N MET A 1 -29.59 2.92 -8.60
CA MET A 1 -30.30 1.95 -9.45
C MET A 1 -29.24 1.31 -10.32
N SER A 2 -29.07 0.00 -10.25
CA SER A 2 -28.08 -0.72 -11.09
C SER A 2 -28.43 -0.51 -12.56
N ASN A 3 -27.48 -0.04 -13.38
CA ASN A 3 -27.69 0.09 -14.82
C ASN A 3 -27.77 -1.31 -15.45
N PRO A 4 -28.93 -1.75 -15.97
CA PRO A 4 -29.10 -3.11 -16.50
C PRO A 4 -28.17 -3.43 -17.67
N GLU A 5 -27.76 -2.41 -18.43
CA GLU A 5 -26.82 -2.53 -19.55
C GLU A 5 -25.38 -2.84 -19.12
N MET A 6 -25.04 -2.57 -17.86
CA MET A 6 -23.69 -2.74 -17.31
C MET A 6 -23.53 -4.05 -16.54
N LYS A 7 -24.60 -4.86 -16.45
CA LYS A 7 -24.57 -6.14 -15.75
C LYS A 7 -23.60 -7.10 -16.43
N GLY A 8 -22.60 -7.57 -15.68
CA GLY A 8 -21.52 -8.43 -16.21
C GLY A 8 -20.40 -7.69 -16.95
N ALA A 9 -20.48 -6.36 -17.09
CA ALA A 9 -19.37 -5.58 -17.62
C ALA A 9 -18.16 -5.59 -16.68
N ARG A 10 -16.95 -5.49 -17.23
CA ARG A 10 -15.70 -5.41 -16.46
C ARG A 10 -15.02 -4.06 -16.67
N ILE A 11 -14.49 -3.49 -15.59
CA ILE A 11 -13.84 -2.18 -15.57
C ILE A 11 -12.37 -2.38 -15.29
N LEU A 12 -11.51 -1.90 -16.18
CA LEU A 12 -10.07 -1.86 -15.93
C LEU A 12 -9.78 -0.97 -14.72
N ARG A 13 -9.37 -1.59 -13.61
CA ARG A 13 -9.07 -0.86 -12.37
C ARG A 13 -7.59 -0.71 -12.15
N PHE A 14 -6.80 -1.77 -12.35
CA PHE A 14 -5.37 -1.77 -12.13
C PHE A 14 -4.64 -1.94 -13.46
N HIS A 15 -3.77 -1.00 -13.77
CA HIS A 15 -2.96 -1.11 -14.98
C HIS A 15 -1.72 -1.98 -14.72
N THR A 16 -1.09 -2.45 -15.78
CA THR A 16 0.11 -3.31 -15.67
C THR A 16 1.20 -2.66 -14.82
N SER A 17 1.43 -1.36 -14.98
CA SER A 17 2.36 -0.58 -14.15
C SER A 17 2.04 -0.71 -12.65
N ASP A 18 0.77 -0.55 -12.29
CA ASP A 18 0.31 -0.57 -10.90
C ASP A 18 0.48 -1.96 -10.29
N LYS A 19 0.18 -3.00 -11.09
CA LYS A 19 0.30 -4.41 -10.69
C LYS A 19 1.75 -4.81 -10.48
N VAL A 20 2.64 -4.44 -11.39
CA VAL A 20 4.08 -4.71 -11.29
C VAL A 20 4.65 -4.00 -10.08
N PHE A 21 4.41 -2.69 -9.96
CA PHE A 21 4.88 -1.90 -8.82
C PHE A 21 4.40 -2.49 -7.51
N HIS A 22 3.09 -2.76 -7.37
CA HIS A 22 2.51 -3.33 -6.16
C HIS A 22 3.12 -4.69 -5.81
N SER A 23 3.24 -5.59 -6.79
CA SER A 23 3.73 -6.96 -6.54
C SER A 23 5.20 -6.97 -6.11
N ILE A 24 6.06 -6.24 -6.82
CA ILE A 24 7.48 -6.12 -6.45
C ILE A 24 7.61 -5.42 -5.09
N ASN A 25 6.85 -4.35 -4.86
CA ASN A 25 6.86 -3.62 -3.59
C ASN A 25 6.46 -4.53 -2.43
N ALA A 26 5.38 -5.31 -2.57
CA ALA A 26 4.90 -6.22 -1.53
C ALA A 26 5.92 -7.34 -1.22
N ILE A 27 6.48 -7.97 -2.24
CA ILE A 27 7.48 -9.05 -2.07
C ILE A 27 8.74 -8.50 -1.40
N CYS A 28 9.28 -7.39 -1.92
CA CYS A 28 10.47 -6.76 -1.37
C CYS A 28 10.24 -6.25 0.05
N TRP A 29 9.07 -5.67 0.34
CA TRP A 29 8.72 -5.18 1.68
C TRP A 29 8.85 -6.28 2.73
N TYR A 30 8.21 -7.43 2.51
CA TYR A 30 8.29 -8.53 3.47
C TYR A 30 9.69 -9.14 3.54
N ALA A 31 10.39 -9.28 2.41
CA ALA A 31 11.77 -9.76 2.41
C ALA A 31 12.72 -8.82 3.20
N LEU A 32 12.53 -7.50 3.06
CA LEU A 32 13.27 -6.48 3.81
C LEU A 32 12.96 -6.55 5.30
N VAL A 33 11.68 -6.65 5.68
CA VAL A 33 11.31 -6.74 7.09
C VAL A 33 11.84 -8.03 7.72
N ILE A 34 11.80 -9.15 7.01
CA ILE A 34 12.33 -10.43 7.51
C ILE A 34 13.84 -10.35 7.70
N THR A 35 14.58 -9.90 6.68
CA THR A 35 16.05 -9.75 6.77
C THR A 35 16.45 -8.76 7.86
N GLY A 36 15.76 -7.62 7.95
CA GLY A 36 15.98 -6.59 8.98
C GLY A 36 15.64 -7.09 10.39
N ALA A 37 14.58 -7.89 10.55
CA ALA A 37 14.22 -8.50 11.82
C ALA A 37 15.25 -9.52 12.29
N ILE A 38 15.76 -10.37 11.39
CA ILE A 38 16.80 -11.34 11.71
C ILE A 38 18.07 -10.60 12.18
N VAL A 39 18.49 -9.56 11.45
CA VAL A 39 19.66 -8.77 11.86
C VAL A 39 19.41 -8.08 13.21
N TYR A 40 18.29 -7.39 13.38
CA TYR A 40 18.04 -6.60 14.58
C TYR A 40 17.81 -7.47 15.82
N PHE A 41 16.87 -8.42 15.76
CA PHE A 41 16.50 -9.24 16.91
C PHE A 41 17.41 -10.46 17.07
N GLY A 42 17.73 -11.16 15.98
CA GLY A 42 18.55 -12.38 16.05
C GLY A 42 19.96 -12.08 16.57
N HIS A 43 20.57 -10.98 16.11
CA HIS A 43 21.87 -10.55 16.63
C HIS A 43 21.77 -10.05 18.08
N TRP A 44 20.74 -9.26 18.40
CA TRP A 44 20.51 -8.75 19.76
C TRP A 44 20.26 -9.85 20.79
N MET A 45 19.58 -10.94 20.41
CA MET A 45 19.33 -12.10 21.27
C MET A 45 20.52 -13.07 21.36
N GLY A 46 21.57 -12.88 20.53
CA GLY A 46 22.69 -13.81 20.43
C GLY A 46 22.36 -15.13 19.74
N ASP A 47 21.25 -15.18 19.01
CA ASP A 47 20.72 -16.39 18.36
C ASP A 47 21.35 -16.67 16.99
N ILE A 48 22.09 -15.71 16.43
CA ILE A 48 22.76 -15.82 15.13
C ILE A 48 24.23 -15.42 15.22
N SER A 49 25.08 -16.03 14.39
CA SER A 49 26.49 -15.65 14.26
C SER A 49 26.66 -14.31 13.55
N ASP A 50 27.81 -13.66 13.75
CA ASP A 50 28.18 -12.45 13.00
C ASP A 50 28.19 -12.70 11.48
N GLU A 51 28.60 -13.88 11.03
CA GLU A 51 28.56 -14.24 9.61
C GLU A 51 27.12 -14.30 9.06
N THR A 52 26.18 -14.85 9.85
CA THR A 52 24.76 -14.86 9.47
C THR A 52 24.19 -13.44 9.44
N ALA A 53 24.52 -12.61 10.44
CA ALA A 53 24.09 -11.22 10.48
C ALA A 53 24.61 -10.43 9.26
N ASN A 54 25.88 -10.61 8.92
CA ASN A 54 26.49 -10.00 7.73
C ASN A 54 25.80 -10.45 6.44
N LEU A 55 25.56 -11.75 6.26
CA LEU A 55 24.86 -12.27 5.09
C LEU A 55 23.44 -11.68 4.96
N MET A 56 22.69 -11.64 6.07
CA MET A 56 21.34 -11.06 6.07
C MET A 56 21.34 -9.56 5.76
N MET A 57 22.35 -8.81 6.24
CA MET A 57 22.52 -7.40 5.88
C MET A 57 22.82 -7.22 4.39
N VAL A 58 23.68 -8.06 3.79
CA VAL A 58 23.94 -8.02 2.34
C VAL A 58 22.65 -8.23 1.55
N TRP A 59 21.83 -9.21 1.93
CA TRP A 59 20.51 -9.41 1.32
C TRP A 59 19.59 -8.21 1.52
N HIS A 60 19.55 -7.64 2.73
CA HIS A 60 18.74 -6.47 3.04
C HIS A 60 19.11 -5.28 2.15
N LEU A 61 20.40 -5.03 1.92
CA LEU A 61 20.90 -3.96 1.06
C LEU A 61 20.50 -4.17 -0.41
N TRP A 62 20.68 -5.36 -0.97
CA TRP A 62 20.29 -5.66 -2.35
C TRP A 62 18.77 -5.58 -2.57
N LEU A 63 17.99 -6.10 -1.61
CA LEU A 63 16.53 -5.97 -1.62
C LEU A 63 16.12 -4.49 -1.50
N GLY A 64 16.84 -3.69 -0.71
CA GLY A 64 16.62 -2.26 -0.54
C GLY A 64 16.90 -1.47 -1.82
N ALA A 65 17.95 -1.85 -2.55
CA ALA A 65 18.24 -1.32 -3.87
C ALA A 65 17.12 -1.67 -4.88
N LEU A 66 16.67 -2.93 -4.93
CA LEU A 66 15.55 -3.34 -5.78
C LEU A 66 14.25 -2.60 -5.42
N PHE A 67 13.96 -2.46 -4.14
CA PHE A 67 12.80 -1.72 -3.64
C PHE A 67 12.85 -0.23 -4.06
N THR A 68 14.03 0.39 -3.95
CA THR A 68 14.28 1.76 -4.44
C THR A 68 14.04 1.86 -5.94
N LEU A 69 14.63 0.96 -6.73
CA LEU A 69 14.49 0.94 -8.18
C LEU A 69 13.04 0.70 -8.62
N ASN A 70 12.28 -0.11 -7.90
CA ASN A 70 10.85 -0.33 -8.16
C ASN A 70 10.05 0.96 -7.97
N PHE A 71 10.27 1.69 -6.86
CA PHE A 71 9.59 2.96 -6.61
C PHE A 71 9.98 4.04 -7.62
N VAL A 72 11.29 4.26 -7.83
CA VAL A 72 11.80 5.23 -8.80
C VAL A 72 11.33 4.87 -10.21
N GLY A 73 11.39 3.60 -10.59
CA GLY A 73 10.91 3.11 -11.88
C GLY A 73 9.43 3.37 -12.09
N TYR A 74 8.58 3.14 -11.08
CA TYR A 74 7.15 3.46 -11.19
C TYR A 74 6.91 4.97 -11.38
N VAL A 75 7.64 5.82 -10.65
CA VAL A 75 7.53 7.28 -10.77
C VAL A 75 8.01 7.77 -12.14
N LEU A 76 9.09 7.22 -12.69
CA LEU A 76 9.69 7.65 -13.95
C LEU A 76 8.98 7.09 -15.19
N PHE A 77 8.54 5.83 -15.15
CA PHE A 77 7.96 5.14 -16.31
C PHE A 77 6.42 5.12 -16.31
N ALA A 78 5.77 5.50 -15.20
CA ALA A 78 4.33 5.69 -15.14
C ALA A 78 3.95 6.99 -14.39
N PRO A 79 4.51 8.16 -14.76
CA PRO A 79 4.35 9.40 -14.01
C PRO A 79 2.89 9.88 -13.96
N GLU A 80 2.11 9.70 -15.03
CA GLU A 80 0.70 10.08 -15.05
C GLU A 80 -0.13 9.21 -14.10
N ARG A 81 0.21 7.92 -13.99
CA ARG A 81 -0.43 6.99 -13.04
C ARG A 81 -0.13 7.34 -11.61
N PHE A 82 1.13 7.64 -11.33
CA PHE A 82 1.56 8.10 -10.02
C PHE A 82 0.82 9.40 -9.65
N ALA A 83 0.79 10.38 -10.56
CA ALA A 83 0.11 11.66 -10.35
C ALA A 83 -1.41 11.50 -10.14
N VAL A 84 -2.10 10.69 -10.94
CA VAL A 84 -3.54 10.42 -10.78
C VAL A 84 -3.81 9.67 -9.48
N THR A 85 -2.96 8.72 -9.10
CA THR A 85 -3.07 8.02 -7.81
C THR A 85 -2.93 9.01 -6.67
N LEU A 86 -1.87 9.82 -6.67
CA LEU A 86 -1.60 10.81 -5.64
C LEU A 86 -2.72 11.84 -5.54
N LYS A 87 -3.23 12.35 -6.68
CA LYS A 87 -4.41 13.23 -6.72
C LYS A 87 -5.61 12.59 -6.02
N ASN A 88 -5.94 11.33 -6.34
CA ASN A 88 -7.07 10.63 -5.72
C ASN A 88 -6.88 10.38 -4.22
N LEU A 89 -5.63 10.23 -3.75
CA LEU A 89 -5.31 10.09 -2.33
C LEU A 89 -5.38 11.42 -1.57
N LEU A 90 -5.03 12.52 -2.23
CA LEU A 90 -5.04 13.88 -1.68
C LEU A 90 -6.36 14.64 -1.89
N GLU A 91 -7.31 14.09 -2.64
CA GLU A 91 -8.64 14.67 -2.78
C GLU A 91 -9.48 14.31 -1.55
N TRP A 92 -9.77 15.27 -0.67
CA TRP A 92 -10.59 15.06 0.53
C TRP A 92 -11.90 15.83 0.43
N ASP A 93 -13.00 15.08 0.27
CA ASP A 93 -14.35 15.62 0.21
C ASP A 93 -15.14 15.31 1.50
N LYS A 94 -16.34 15.87 1.61
CA LYS A 94 -17.24 15.64 2.74
C LYS A 94 -17.50 14.15 2.99
N ASN A 95 -17.66 13.35 1.93
CA ASN A 95 -17.92 11.91 2.04
C ASN A 95 -16.71 11.13 2.57
N THR A 96 -15.50 11.54 2.20
CA THR A 96 -14.24 11.00 2.72
C THR A 96 -14.14 11.26 4.22
N ILE A 97 -14.46 12.48 4.68
CA ILE A 97 -14.44 12.83 6.10
C ILE A 97 -15.53 12.07 6.86
N MET A 98 -16.75 12.02 6.31
CA MET A 98 -17.87 11.29 6.94
C MET A 98 -17.64 9.79 7.04
N TRP A 99 -16.77 9.21 6.19
CA TRP A 99 -16.41 7.79 6.25
C TRP A 99 -15.86 7.37 7.62
N PHE A 100 -15.13 8.25 8.30
CA PHE A 100 -14.57 7.99 9.63
C PHE A 100 -15.63 7.91 10.74
N ARG A 101 -16.86 8.38 10.50
CA ARG A 101 -17.95 8.27 11.48
C ARG A 101 -18.34 6.82 11.77
N ASN A 102 -18.11 5.90 10.83
CA ASN A 102 -18.37 4.46 11.01
C ASN A 102 -17.23 3.55 10.53
N PHE A 103 -16.09 4.14 10.10
CA PHE A 103 -14.95 3.41 9.52
C PHE A 103 -15.37 2.43 8.42
N GLY A 104 -16.23 2.87 7.49
CA GLY A 104 -16.71 2.01 6.40
C GLY A 104 -17.56 0.83 6.87
N GLY A 105 -18.11 0.90 8.08
CA GLY A 105 -18.88 -0.17 8.69
C GLY A 105 -18.03 -1.34 9.21
N TYR A 106 -16.70 -1.24 9.18
CA TYR A 106 -15.81 -2.32 9.63
C TYR A 106 -15.99 -2.71 11.10
N PRO A 107 -16.14 -1.78 12.07
CA PRO A 107 -16.38 -2.15 13.47
C PRO A 107 -17.63 -3.01 13.66
N ARG A 108 -18.69 -2.68 12.92
CA ARG A 108 -19.96 -3.43 12.93
C ARG A 108 -19.81 -4.78 12.24
N ARG A 109 -19.10 -4.85 11.11
CA ARG A 109 -18.91 -6.09 10.33
C ARG A 109 -18.05 -7.11 11.06
N PHE A 110 -16.91 -6.68 11.62
CA PHE A 110 -15.91 -7.55 12.23
C PHE A 110 -16.17 -7.83 13.71
N PHE A 111 -16.51 -6.80 14.49
CA PHE A 111 -16.56 -6.90 15.94
C PHE A 111 -17.98 -6.81 16.50
N LYS A 112 -18.99 -6.69 15.63
CA LYS A 112 -20.40 -6.47 16.00
C LYS A 112 -20.61 -5.21 16.87
N ILE A 113 -19.65 -4.28 16.84
CA ILE A 113 -19.71 -3.03 17.59
C ILE A 113 -20.57 -2.03 16.80
N PRO A 114 -21.68 -1.52 17.37
CA PRO A 114 -22.57 -0.60 16.67
C PRO A 114 -22.03 0.84 16.63
N PHE A 115 -20.83 1.02 16.05
CA PHE A 115 -20.17 2.32 15.95
C PHE A 115 -20.67 3.12 14.73
N GLY A 116 -21.21 4.31 14.99
CA GLY A 116 -21.60 5.26 13.95
C GLY A 116 -22.83 4.88 13.12
N PRO A 117 -23.13 5.67 12.07
CA PRO A 117 -24.23 5.41 11.13
C PRO A 117 -24.10 4.04 10.45
N VAL A 118 -25.23 3.40 10.13
CA VAL A 118 -25.24 2.11 9.41
C VAL A 118 -24.80 2.29 7.96
N GLU A 119 -25.29 3.36 7.31
CA GLU A 119 -24.96 3.65 5.93
C GLU A 119 -23.54 4.21 5.80
N VAL A 120 -22.77 3.67 4.87
CA VAL A 120 -21.43 4.17 4.53
C VAL A 120 -21.59 5.23 3.44
N PRO A 121 -21.04 6.45 3.62
CA PRO A 121 -21.17 7.50 2.61
C PRO A 121 -20.52 7.07 1.30
N PRO A 122 -21.04 7.50 0.14
CA PRO A 122 -20.55 7.06 -1.16
C PRO A 122 -19.08 7.48 -1.35
N GLN A 123 -18.22 6.53 -1.74
CA GLN A 123 -16.78 6.73 -1.83
C GLN A 123 -16.30 6.86 -3.28
N GLY A 124 -15.17 7.57 -3.44
CA GLY A 124 -14.42 7.66 -4.69
C GLY A 124 -13.57 6.42 -4.94
N ARG A 125 -12.53 6.58 -5.78
CA ARG A 125 -11.69 5.46 -6.20
C ARG A 125 -11.07 4.74 -5.00
N TYR A 126 -10.70 5.52 -3.98
CA TYR A 126 -10.25 5.06 -2.68
C TYR A 126 -11.22 5.58 -1.62
N ASN A 127 -11.57 4.74 -0.64
CA ASN A 127 -12.33 5.19 0.53
C ASN A 127 -11.42 5.92 1.54
N GLY A 128 -12.01 6.58 2.55
CA GLY A 128 -11.26 7.32 3.57
C GLY A 128 -10.12 6.53 4.25
N GLY A 129 -10.36 5.26 4.58
CA GLY A 129 -9.35 4.37 5.16
C GLY A 129 -8.22 4.06 4.19
N GLN A 130 -8.53 3.78 2.91
CA GLN A 130 -7.54 3.57 1.85
C GLN A 130 -6.72 4.83 1.59
N LYS A 131 -7.34 6.01 1.55
CA LYS A 131 -6.63 7.28 1.37
C LYS A 131 -5.60 7.51 2.47
N MET A 132 -6.03 7.39 3.73
CA MET A 132 -5.14 7.55 4.88
C MET A 132 -4.00 6.51 4.86
N SER A 133 -4.34 5.23 4.74
CA SER A 133 -3.34 4.15 4.77
C SER A 133 -2.34 4.25 3.62
N TYR A 134 -2.78 4.54 2.40
CA TYR A 134 -1.86 4.61 1.26
C TYR A 134 -0.96 5.85 1.30
N LEU A 135 -1.41 6.96 1.89
CA LEU A 135 -0.53 8.10 2.18
C LEU A 135 0.54 7.74 3.21
N ILE A 136 0.17 7.00 4.28
CA ILE A 136 1.12 6.49 5.27
C ILE A 136 2.11 5.52 4.61
N PHE A 137 1.63 4.61 3.75
CA PHE A 137 2.50 3.66 3.04
C PHE A 137 3.44 4.38 2.10
N LEU A 138 2.96 5.36 1.31
CA LEU A 138 3.81 6.15 0.44
C LEU A 138 4.89 6.91 1.23
N ALA A 139 4.51 7.56 2.33
CA ALA A 139 5.45 8.24 3.22
C ALA A 139 6.48 7.25 3.78
N ALA A 140 6.05 6.06 4.20
CA ALA A 140 6.94 5.01 4.70
C ALA A 140 7.90 4.49 3.63
N VAL A 141 7.43 4.26 2.39
CA VAL A 141 8.29 3.84 1.27
C VAL A 141 9.39 4.88 1.04
N VAL A 142 9.02 6.15 0.90
CA VAL A 142 9.99 7.24 0.68
C VAL A 142 10.94 7.37 1.87
N TYR A 143 10.42 7.31 3.08
CA TYR A 143 11.20 7.43 4.31
C TYR A 143 12.20 6.29 4.47
N LEU A 144 11.76 5.04 4.31
CA LEU A 144 12.62 3.86 4.47
C LEU A 144 13.69 3.78 3.37
N ILE A 145 13.35 4.18 2.13
CA ILE A 145 14.36 4.33 1.08
C ILE A 145 15.41 5.37 1.51
N ALA A 146 14.98 6.59 1.85
CA ALA A 146 15.90 7.66 2.19
C ALA A 146 16.79 7.31 3.39
N THR A 147 16.18 6.83 4.48
CA THR A 147 16.89 6.43 5.70
C THR A 147 17.79 5.22 5.48
N GLY A 148 17.38 4.23 4.66
CA GLY A 148 18.23 3.09 4.32
C GLY A 148 19.52 3.50 3.60
N TRP A 149 19.42 4.36 2.59
CA TRP A 149 20.60 4.90 1.90
C TRP A 149 21.47 5.77 2.80
N LEU A 150 20.87 6.58 3.68
CA LEU A 150 21.59 7.39 4.66
C LEU A 150 22.30 6.55 5.73
N LEU A 151 21.71 5.44 6.18
CA LEU A 151 22.31 4.53 7.15
C LEU A 151 23.39 3.64 6.53
N TRP A 152 23.38 3.46 5.21
CA TRP A 152 24.39 2.69 4.50
C TRP A 152 25.48 3.56 3.88
N LEU A 153 25.23 4.16 2.70
CA LEU A 153 26.24 4.97 1.98
C LEU A 153 26.43 6.35 2.60
N GLY A 154 25.35 6.93 3.16
CA GLY A 154 25.39 8.24 3.79
C GLY A 154 25.93 8.25 5.21
N ALA A 155 26.23 7.09 5.81
CA ALA A 155 26.58 6.98 7.22
C ALA A 155 27.76 7.88 7.64
N PRO A 156 28.83 8.05 6.83
CA PRO A 156 29.93 8.96 7.15
C PRO A 156 29.52 10.44 7.25
N LEU A 157 28.37 10.81 6.70
CA LEU A 157 27.84 12.18 6.71
C LEU A 157 27.00 12.48 7.96
N LEU A 158 26.71 11.47 8.79
CA LEU A 158 25.78 11.58 9.91
C LEU A 158 26.50 11.75 11.25
N GLY A 159 26.08 12.74 12.03
CA GLY A 159 26.43 12.80 13.45
C GLY A 159 25.79 11.65 14.24
N LYS A 160 26.41 11.23 15.35
CA LYS A 160 25.96 10.09 16.18
C LYS A 160 24.47 10.13 16.54
N THR A 161 23.98 11.31 16.95
CA THR A 161 22.57 11.50 17.32
C THR A 161 21.62 11.28 16.14
N VAL A 162 21.99 11.79 14.96
CA VAL A 162 21.16 11.65 13.75
C VAL A 162 21.16 10.20 13.28
N PHE A 163 22.33 9.56 13.26
CA PHE A 163 22.44 8.14 12.93
C PHE A 163 21.57 7.27 13.85
N TYR A 164 21.65 7.48 15.16
CA TYR A 164 20.85 6.74 16.13
C TYR A 164 19.35 6.88 15.86
N TRP A 165 18.84 8.11 15.70
CA TRP A 165 17.42 8.30 15.47
C TRP A 165 16.97 7.76 14.12
N LEU A 166 17.75 7.94 13.04
CA LEU A 166 17.47 7.35 11.74
C LEU A 166 17.41 5.82 11.83
N PHE A 167 18.32 5.19 12.55
CA PHE A 167 18.33 3.75 12.75
C PHE A 167 17.07 3.29 13.50
N ILE A 168 16.76 3.91 14.63
CA ILE A 168 15.59 3.57 15.45
C ILE A 168 14.29 3.72 14.65
N THR A 169 14.12 4.83 13.95
CA THR A 169 12.90 5.08 13.17
C THR A 169 12.83 4.25 11.89
N HIS A 170 13.96 3.89 11.27
CA HIS A 170 14.00 2.95 10.15
C HIS A 170 13.50 1.57 10.60
N VAL A 171 14.07 1.04 11.70
CA VAL A 171 13.70 -0.27 12.25
C VAL A 171 12.25 -0.27 12.73
N TRP A 172 11.90 0.54 13.72
CA TRP A 172 10.57 0.50 14.34
C TRP A 172 9.48 1.06 13.42
N GLY A 173 9.80 2.04 12.59
CA GLY A 173 8.87 2.53 11.56
C GLY A 173 8.49 1.43 10.56
N SER A 174 9.46 0.62 10.12
CA SER A 174 9.18 -0.53 9.24
C SER A 174 8.25 -1.55 9.90
N PHE A 175 8.44 -1.86 11.19
CA PHE A 175 7.58 -2.80 11.92
C PHE A 175 6.16 -2.27 12.13
N ILE A 176 6.02 -1.00 12.52
CA ILE A 176 4.70 -0.37 12.71
C ILE A 176 3.92 -0.40 11.39
N VAL A 177 4.55 0.01 10.29
CA VAL A 177 3.88 0.02 8.98
C VAL A 177 3.60 -1.40 8.50
N THR A 178 4.49 -2.36 8.77
CA THR A 178 4.25 -3.77 8.47
C THR A 178 3.07 -4.33 9.25
N ALA A 179 2.91 -3.97 10.52
CA ALA A 179 1.75 -4.35 11.32
C ALA A 179 0.47 -3.76 10.73
N MET A 180 0.48 -2.50 10.30
CA MET A 180 -0.66 -1.89 9.60
C MET A 180 -0.99 -2.61 8.29
N VAL A 181 0.01 -2.97 7.49
CA VAL A 181 -0.18 -3.71 6.25
C VAL A 181 -0.77 -5.11 6.52
N THR A 182 -0.17 -5.83 7.46
CA THR A 182 -0.51 -7.23 7.75
C THR A 182 -1.84 -7.39 8.48
N CYS A 183 -2.12 -6.51 9.45
CA CYS A 183 -3.30 -6.62 10.31
C CYS A 183 -4.50 -5.82 9.83
N ALA A 184 -4.31 -4.84 8.92
CA ALA A 184 -5.41 -4.05 8.38
C ALA A 184 -5.49 -4.13 6.85
N HIS A 185 -4.43 -3.76 6.13
CA HIS A 185 -4.50 -3.67 4.67
C HIS A 185 -4.82 -5.01 3.99
N ILE A 186 -4.09 -6.07 4.32
CA ILE A 186 -4.29 -7.40 3.73
C ILE A 186 -5.67 -7.98 4.07
N PRO A 187 -6.13 -8.02 5.35
CA PRO A 187 -7.47 -8.51 5.68
C PRO A 187 -8.58 -7.75 4.94
N LEU A 188 -8.48 -6.42 4.87
CA LEU A 188 -9.46 -5.59 4.15
C LEU A 188 -9.42 -5.82 2.64
N ALA A 189 -8.24 -6.06 2.06
CA ALA A 189 -8.11 -6.40 0.65
C ALA A 189 -8.75 -7.77 0.34
N LEU A 190 -8.53 -8.78 1.18
CA LEU A 190 -9.10 -10.12 1.01
C LEU A 190 -10.63 -10.14 1.12
N LEU A 191 -11.23 -9.20 1.88
CA LEU A 191 -12.69 -9.02 1.89
C LEU A 191 -13.27 -8.50 0.57
N SER A 192 -12.45 -7.84 -0.25
CA SER A 192 -12.83 -7.37 -1.57
C SER A 192 -12.11 -8.22 -2.62
N MET A 193 -12.53 -9.48 -2.71
CA MET A 193 -11.85 -10.50 -3.52
C MET A 193 -11.73 -10.10 -5.01
N GLU A 194 -12.70 -9.38 -5.57
CA GLU A 194 -12.59 -8.83 -6.94
C GLU A 194 -11.42 -7.85 -7.06
N HIS A 195 -11.27 -6.93 -6.11
CA HIS A 195 -10.17 -5.97 -6.11
C HIS A 195 -8.83 -6.64 -5.83
N PHE A 196 -8.78 -7.60 -4.90
CA PHE A 196 -7.60 -8.40 -4.60
C PHE A 196 -7.12 -9.17 -5.83
N LYS A 197 -8.03 -9.88 -6.52
CA LYS A 197 -7.71 -10.57 -7.77
C LYS A 197 -7.28 -9.59 -8.86
N GLY A 198 -7.94 -8.43 -8.97
CA GLY A 198 -7.59 -7.41 -9.96
C GLY A 198 -6.13 -6.97 -9.88
N ILE A 199 -5.59 -6.75 -8.68
CA ILE A 199 -4.19 -6.36 -8.51
C ILE A 199 -3.21 -7.55 -8.63
N TRP A 200 -3.57 -8.74 -8.15
CA TRP A 200 -2.63 -9.87 -8.04
C TRP A 200 -2.64 -10.88 -9.19
N ARG A 201 -3.77 -11.07 -9.89
CA ARG A 201 -3.86 -12.13 -10.91
C ARG A 201 -2.96 -11.82 -12.11
N ILE A 202 -2.48 -12.85 -12.80
CA ILE A 202 -1.83 -12.69 -14.10
C ILE A 202 -2.90 -12.27 -15.13
N GLY A 203 -2.56 -11.33 -16.02
CA GLY A 203 -3.47 -10.81 -17.05
C GLY A 203 -4.10 -9.46 -16.69
N SER A 204 -5.34 -9.22 -17.11
CA SER A 204 -6.00 -7.91 -16.96
C SER A 204 -6.18 -7.53 -15.48
N GLY A 205 -6.13 -6.23 -15.16
CA GLY A 205 -6.45 -5.73 -13.82
C GLY A 205 -7.88 -5.22 -13.67
N ASP A 206 -8.82 -5.81 -14.41
CA ASP A 206 -10.23 -5.45 -14.35
C ASP A 206 -10.98 -6.05 -13.14
N ILE A 207 -12.06 -5.39 -12.75
CA ILE A 207 -13.03 -5.85 -11.73
C ILE A 207 -14.44 -5.81 -12.32
N SER A 208 -15.39 -6.53 -11.72
CA SER A 208 -16.79 -6.42 -12.15
C SER A 208 -17.33 -5.00 -11.92
N TYR A 209 -18.25 -4.55 -12.77
CA TYR A 209 -18.96 -3.28 -12.61
C TYR A 209 -19.66 -3.20 -11.25
N GLU A 210 -20.29 -4.29 -10.81
CA GLU A 210 -21.02 -4.36 -9.54
C GLU A 210 -20.09 -4.16 -8.34
N ALA A 211 -18.89 -4.76 -8.37
CA ALA A 211 -17.88 -4.54 -7.34
C ALA A 211 -17.41 -3.07 -7.31
N ALA A 212 -17.20 -2.47 -8.48
CA ALA A 212 -16.82 -1.07 -8.60
C ALA A 212 -17.93 -0.13 -8.10
N GLU A 213 -19.18 -0.37 -8.48
CA GLU A 213 -20.34 0.44 -8.09
C GLU A 213 -20.61 0.34 -6.59
N HIS A 214 -20.46 -0.85 -6.01
CA HIS A 214 -20.62 -1.07 -4.58
C HIS A 214 -19.52 -0.40 -3.75
N HIS A 215 -18.25 -0.50 -4.17
CA HIS A 215 -17.12 -0.02 -3.36
C HIS A 215 -16.69 1.42 -3.66
N ALA A 216 -16.94 1.91 -4.87
CA ALA A 216 -16.44 3.19 -5.37
C ALA A 216 -17.47 3.88 -6.30
N PRO A 217 -18.72 4.10 -5.85
CA PRO A 217 -19.82 4.57 -6.70
C PRO A 217 -19.54 5.93 -7.34
N THR A 218 -18.88 6.86 -6.64
CA THR A 218 -18.60 8.19 -7.20
C THR A 218 -17.49 8.14 -8.25
N TRP A 219 -16.53 7.22 -8.10
CA TRP A 219 -15.52 6.96 -9.12
C TRP A 219 -16.12 6.34 -10.38
N VAL A 220 -17.03 5.37 -10.22
CA VAL A 220 -17.75 4.79 -11.38
C VAL A 220 -18.51 5.86 -12.13
N LYS A 221 -19.26 6.72 -11.44
CA LYS A 221 -20.04 7.78 -12.07
C LYS A 221 -19.18 8.84 -12.77
N ARG A 222 -18.04 9.21 -12.19
CA ARG A 222 -17.24 10.36 -12.62
C ARG A 222 -16.19 10.00 -13.67
N ASP A 223 -15.52 8.86 -13.49
CA ASP A 223 -14.23 8.58 -14.14
C ASP A 223 -14.27 7.33 -15.04
N VAL A 224 -15.29 6.47 -14.91
CA VAL A 224 -15.40 5.26 -15.75
C VAL A 224 -16.05 5.63 -17.07
N VAL A 225 -15.31 5.42 -18.16
CA VAL A 225 -15.77 5.63 -19.53
C VAL A 225 -15.84 4.29 -20.27
N LYS A 226 -16.88 4.13 -21.10
CA LYS A 226 -16.99 2.96 -21.98
C LYS A 226 -15.97 3.11 -23.11
N VAL A 227 -15.01 2.18 -23.19
CA VAL A 227 -14.13 2.08 -24.35
C VAL A 227 -14.89 1.26 -25.39
N VAL A 228 -15.32 1.89 -26.47
CA VAL A 228 -15.81 1.16 -27.65
C VAL A 228 -14.55 0.65 -28.36
N GLU A 229 -14.38 -0.66 -28.48
CA GLU A 229 -13.33 -1.23 -29.33
C GLU A 229 -13.51 -0.67 -30.74
N LYS A 230 -12.44 -0.09 -31.29
CA LYS A 230 -12.37 0.31 -32.70
C LYS A 230 -12.13 -0.91 -33.56
#